data_AF-A0A8X6W5D6-F1
#
_entry.id   AF-A0A8X6W5D6-F1
#
_cell.length_a   1.000
_cell.length_b   1.000
_cell.length_c   1.000
_cell.angle_alpha   90.00
_cell.angle_beta   90.00
_cell.angle_gamma   90.00
#
_symmetry.space_group_name_H-M   'P 1'
#
loop_
_entity.id
_entity.type
_entity.pdbx_description
1 polymer ?
#
loop_
_entity_poly.entity_id
_entity_poly.type
_entity_poly.pdbx_seq_one_letter_code
_entity_poly.pdbx_strand_id
1 'polypeptide(L)' 'MVPRSLDLTPADFWLWGYLKSRVYLSCPSSLSELKDAVRREVSSIHPDTLHSAVAGFVTRLECLLPCDSGHVEHILV' A
#
# COMPACT_ATOMS: atom_id res chain seq x y z
N MET A 1 14.31 9.26 -17.90
CA MET A 1 13.81 9.72 -16.58
C MET A 1 12.48 9.01 -16.36
N VAL A 2 12.47 7.91 -15.62
CA VAL A 2 11.25 7.12 -15.37
C VAL A 2 10.33 7.93 -14.43
N PRO A 3 9.03 8.03 -14.73
CA PRO A 3 8.09 8.73 -13.86
C PRO A 3 8.08 8.02 -12.51
N ARG A 4 8.06 8.78 -11.42
CA ARG A 4 8.30 8.30 -10.04
C ARG A 4 7.33 7.16 -9.69
N SER A 5 7.78 5.92 -9.87
CA SER A 5 7.13 4.68 -9.46
C SER A 5 7.21 4.47 -7.94
N LEU A 6 7.06 5.54 -7.15
CA LEU A 6 6.97 5.45 -5.69
C LEU A 6 5.62 4.89 -5.22
N ASP A 7 4.65 4.78 -6.13
CA ASP A 7 3.32 4.19 -5.85
C ASP A 7 3.27 2.67 -6.07
N LEU A 8 4.37 2.04 -6.52
CA LEU A 8 4.39 0.62 -6.91
C LEU A 8 5.19 -0.28 -5.95
N THR A 9 5.63 0.24 -4.81
CA THR A 9 6.17 -0.61 -3.75
C THR A 9 5.01 -1.00 -2.82
N PRO A 10 4.72 -2.31 -2.62
CA PRO A 10 3.64 -2.76 -1.74
C PRO A 10 3.74 -2.16 -0.33
N ALA A 11 4.97 -1.93 0.13
CA ALA A 11 5.27 -1.25 1.38
C ALA A 11 4.75 0.20 1.37
N ASP A 12 5.14 1.03 0.39
CA ASP A 12 4.73 2.43 0.37
C ASP A 12 3.20 2.60 0.18
N PHE A 13 2.55 1.68 -0.55
CA PHE A 13 1.09 1.72 -0.74
C PHE A 13 0.31 1.29 0.51
N TRP A 14 0.62 0.12 1.07
CA TRP A 14 -0.16 -0.46 2.16
C TRP A 14 0.36 -0.06 3.54
N LEU A 15 1.67 -0.17 3.78
CA LEU A 15 2.25 0.05 5.11
C LEU A 15 2.07 1.50 5.55
N TRP A 16 2.27 2.45 4.64
CA TRP A 16 2.12 3.87 4.98
C TRP A 16 0.67 4.24 5.30
N GLY A 17 -0.30 3.73 4.53
CA GLY A 17 -1.72 3.89 4.82
C GLY A 17 -2.11 3.26 6.16
N TYR A 18 -1.68 2.01 6.38
CA TYR A 18 -1.92 1.26 7.62
C TYR A 18 -1.36 1.98 8.85
N LEU A 19 -0.09 2.38 8.80
CA LEU A 19 0.57 3.06 9.91
C LEU A 19 -0.09 4.41 10.22
N LYS A 20 -0.45 5.20 9.20
CA LYS A 20 -1.19 6.45 9.45
C LYS A 20 -2.49 6.19 10.19
N SER A 21 -3.31 5.26 9.71
CA SER A 21 -4.60 4.97 10.34
C SER A 21 -4.47 4.54 11.80
N ARG A 22 -3.39 3.84 12.16
CA ARG A 22 -3.18 3.30 13.53
C ARG A 22 -2.46 4.27 14.45
N VAL A 23 -1.41 4.91 13.95
CA VAL A 23 -0.58 5.82 14.74
C VAL A 23 -1.31 7.13 15.04
N TYR A 24 -2.10 7.65 14.10
CA TYR A 24 -2.86 8.89 14.34
C TYR A 24 -4.09 8.70 15.25
N LEU A 25 -4.63 7.48 15.37
CA LEU A 25 -5.65 7.17 16.39
C LEU A 25 -5.10 7.36 17.81
N SER A 26 -3.80 7.18 17.99
CA SER A 26 -3.15 7.33 19.30
C SER A 26 -2.91 8.80 19.69
N CYS A 27 -3.24 9.77 18.82
CA CYS A 27 -3.04 11.21 19.02
C CYS A 27 -1.70 11.56 19.71
N PRO A 28 -0.54 11.15 19.14
CA PRO A 28 0.75 11.43 19.76
C PRO A 28 0.96 12.94 19.89
N SER A 29 1.28 13.39 21.10
CA SER A 29 1.46 14.80 21.44
C SER A 29 2.91 15.26 21.25
N SER A 30 3.82 14.31 21.01
CA SER A 30 5.23 14.57 20.79
C SER A 30 5.83 13.71 19.68
N LEU A 31 6.97 14.16 19.14
CA LEU A 31 7.71 13.41 18.13
C LEU A 31 8.28 12.09 18.68
N SER A 32 8.54 12.00 20.00
CA SER A 32 8.98 10.75 20.64
C SER A 32 7.85 9.73 20.67
N GLU A 33 6.66 10.15 21.12
CA GLU A 33 5.48 9.29 21.13
C GLU A 33 5.10 8.82 19.74
N LEU A 34 5.22 9.69 18.72
CA LEU A 34 4.99 9.32 17.33
C LEU A 34 5.96 8.21 16.90
N LYS A 35 7.26 8.36 17.18
CA LYS A 35 8.28 7.36 16.85
C LYS A 35 8.02 6.04 17.57
N ASP A 36 7.63 6.08 18.84
CA ASP A 36 7.36 4.88 19.63
C ASP A 36 6.06 4.19 19.20
N ALA A 37 5.03 4.97 18.83
CA ALA A 37 3.80 4.44 18.25
C ALA A 37 4.09 3.75 16.91
N VAL A 38 4.89 4.35 16.02
CA VAL A 38 5.31 3.70 14.76
C VAL A 38 6.04 2.40 15.04
N ARG A 39 7.03 2.39 15.95
CA ARG A 39 7.77 1.15 16.28
C ARG A 39 6.88 0.07 16.84
N ARG A 40 5.95 0.43 17.73
CA ARG A 40 5.00 -0.50 18.35
C ARG A 40 4.05 -1.10 17.31
N GLU A 41 3.48 -0.27 16.44
CA GLU A 41 2.60 -0.74 15.37
C GLU A 41 3.35 -1.61 14.37
N VAL A 42 4.56 -1.23 13.96
CA VAL A 42 5.37 -2.10 13.06
C VAL A 42 5.68 -3.45 13.71
N SER A 43 5.99 -3.46 15.01
CA SER A 43 6.28 -4.71 15.74
C SER A 43 5.03 -5.57 15.99
N SER A 44 3.83 -4.99 15.91
CA SER A 44 2.56 -5.72 16.10
C SER A 44 1.98 -6.26 14.80
N ILE A 45 2.56 -5.93 13.63
CA ILE A 45 2.14 -6.47 12.35
C ILE A 45 2.48 -7.96 12.30
N HIS A 46 1.43 -8.79 12.23
CA HIS A 46 1.58 -10.23 12.03
C HIS A 46 2.10 -10.52 10.61
N PRO A 47 2.96 -11.53 10.42
CA PRO A 47 3.44 -11.93 9.09
C PRO A 47 2.29 -12.21 8.10
N ASP A 48 1.18 -12.80 8.55
CA ASP A 48 0.02 -13.06 7.68
C ASP A 48 -0.60 -11.77 7.10
N THR A 49 -0.57 -10.69 7.88
CA THR A 49 -1.02 -9.36 7.44
C THR A 49 -0.11 -8.83 6.33
N LEU A 50 1.21 -9.05 6.45
CA LEU A 50 2.18 -8.68 5.43
C LEU A 50 1.97 -9.50 4.14
N HIS A 51 1.73 -10.82 4.27
CA HIS A 51 1.40 -11.68 3.14
C HIS A 51 0.12 -11.23 2.43
N SER A 52 -0.92 -10.89 3.18
CA SER A 52 -2.19 -10.39 2.64
C SER A 52 -2.02 -9.04 1.93
N ALA A 53 -1.19 -8.15 2.48
CA ALA A 53 -0.88 -6.86 1.88
C ALA A 53 -0.14 -7.01 0.54
N VAL A 54 0.85 -7.90 0.47
CA VAL A 54 1.58 -8.21 -0.76
C VAL A 54 0.66 -8.87 -1.79
N ALA A 55 -0.18 -9.82 -1.38
CA ALA A 55 -1.15 -10.46 -2.27
C ALA A 55 -2.14 -9.44 -2.86
N GLY A 56 -2.71 -8.56 -2.03
CA GLY A 56 -3.62 -7.50 -2.50
C GLY A 56 -2.95 -6.50 -3.43
N PHE A 57 -1.65 -6.23 -3.24
CA PHE A 57 -0.87 -5.41 -4.16
C PHE A 57 -0.65 -6.12 -5.51
N VAL A 58 -0.29 -7.41 -5.50
CA VAL A 58 -0.14 -8.22 -6.73
C VAL A 58 -1.45 -8.26 -7.52
N THR A 59 -2.59 -8.51 -6.87
CA THR A 59 -3.90 -8.49 -7.53
C THR A 59 -4.20 -7.14 -8.19
N ARG A 60 -3.82 -6.02 -7.55
CA ARG A 60 -4.00 -4.70 -8.16
C ARG A 60 -3.08 -4.47 -9.34
N LEU A 61 -1.84 -4.95 -9.29
CA LEU A 61 -0.94 -4.92 -10.44
C LEU A 61 -1.50 -5.75 -11.61
N GLU A 62 -2.04 -6.94 -11.34
CA GLU A 62 -2.70 -7.77 -12.34
C GLU A 62 -3.90 -7.07 -12.99
N CYS A 63 -4.67 -6.28 -12.23
CA CYS A 63 -5.74 -5.45 -12.79
C CYS A 63 -5.25 -4.23 -13.60
N LEU A 64 -4.04 -3.73 -13.33
CA LEU A 64 -3.44 -2.59 -14.05
C LEU A 64 -2.70 -3.02 -15.31
N LEU A 65 -2.34 -4.30 -15.42
CA LEU A 65 -1.89 -4.89 -16.66
C LEU A 65 -3.15 -5.13 -17.53
N PRO A 66 -3.31 -4.43 -18.68
CA PRO A 66 -4.38 -4.78 -19.59
C PRO A 66 -4.22 -6.26 -19.95
N CYS A 67 -5.29 -7.04 -19.84
CA CYS A 67 -5.33 -8.39 -20.40
C CYS A 67 -4.92 -8.28 -21.87
N ASP A 68 -3.68 -8.63 -22.21
CA ASP A 68 -3.28 -8.79 -23.60
C ASP A 68 -3.83 -10.14 -24.07
N SER A 69 -5.14 -10.15 -24.31
CA SER A 69 -5.79 -11.11 -25.18
C SER A 69 -6.95 -10.42 -25.90
N GLY A 70 -6.59 -9.59 -26.88
CA GLY A 70 -7.45 -9.28 -28.02
C GLY A 70 -7.99 -7.85 -28.06
N HIS A 71 -7.41 -7.05 -28.95
CA HIS A 71 -8.08 -5.90 -29.56
C HIS A 71 -9.46 -6.29 -30.08
N VAL A 72 -10.53 -5.55 -29.70
CA VAL A 72 -11.57 -5.12 -30.65
C VAL A 72 -12.23 -3.81 -30.17
N GLU A 73 -11.80 -2.74 -30.84
CA GLU A 73 -12.55 -1.56 -31.32
C GLU A 73 -13.47 -0.74 -30.40
N HIS A 74 -13.01 0.51 -30.24
CA HIS A 74 -13.72 1.68 -29.75
C HIS A 74 -14.91 2.00 -30.67
N ILE A 75 -16.14 1.68 -30.26
CA ILE A 75 -17.36 2.22 -30.89
C ILE A 75 -17.81 3.43 -30.08
N LEU A 76 -17.49 4.61 -30.59
CA LEU A 76 -18.27 5.82 -30.39
C LEU A 76 -19.57 5.66 -31.20
N VAL A 77 -20.71 5.58 -30.50
CA VAL A 77 -22.02 6.01 -31.01
C VAL A 77 -22.64 6.91 -29.96
#